data_AF-H8GYQ7-F1
#
_entry.id   AF-H8GYQ7-F1
#
_cell.length_a   1.000
_cell.length_b   1.000
_cell.length_c   1.000
_cell.angle_alpha   90.00
_cell.angle_beta   90.00
_cell.angle_gamma   90.00
#
_symmetry.space_group_name_H-M   'P 1'
#
loop_
_entity.id
_entity.type
_entity.pdbx_description
1 polymer ?
#
loop_
_entity_poly.entity_id
_entity_poly.type
_entity_poly.pdbx_seq_one_letter_code
_entity_poly.pdbx_strand_id
1 'polypeptide(L)'
;MTGQVIRAEAAPVISGSLFNVQVRVRTPRTLASGLRVTDVYVVTDSGVWSADVDSADQRRCGAGCTVAVGRGVADGVTAGEGVQVVARLVDAQGRTFLLRDGQVQVK
;
A
#
# COMPACT_ATOMS: atom_id res chain seq x y z
N MET A 1 5.15 11.76 25.92
CA MET A 1 5.69 11.32 24.61
C MET A 1 4.63 11.55 23.56
N THR A 2 4.91 12.37 22.55
CA THR A 2 4.04 12.52 21.38
C THR A 2 4.48 11.50 20.33
N GLY A 3 3.61 10.53 20.03
CA GLY A 3 3.86 9.56 18.96
C GLY A 3 3.86 10.24 17.59
N GLN A 4 4.74 9.80 16.69
CA GLN A 4 4.71 10.26 15.31
C GLN A 4 3.77 9.35 14.50
N VAL A 5 2.82 9.93 13.78
CA VAL A 5 1.80 9.17 13.03
C VAL A 5 2.25 8.94 11.59
N ILE A 6 2.19 7.68 11.16
CA ILE A 6 2.34 7.27 9.75
C ILE A 6 0.95 6.99 9.20
N ARG A 7 0.66 7.40 7.95
CA ARG A 7 -0.64 7.17 7.30
C ARG A 7 -0.46 6.53 5.93
N ALA A 8 -1.36 5.62 5.57
CA ALA A 8 -1.54 5.11 4.22
C ALA A 8 -2.86 5.62 3.65
N GLU A 9 -2.88 5.88 2.34
CA GLU A 9 -4.08 6.13 1.54
C GLU A 9 -3.97 5.22 0.31
N ALA A 10 -4.97 4.35 0.07
CA ALA A 10 -4.98 3.39 -1.00
C ALA A 10 -6.03 3.73 -2.08
N ALA A 11 -5.70 3.41 -3.33
CA ALA A 11 -6.59 3.54 -4.48
C ALA A 11 -6.52 2.25 -5.31
N PRO A 12 -7.32 1.22 -4.95
CA PRO A 12 -7.43 -0.02 -5.72
C PRO A 12 -8.27 0.19 -6.98
N VAL A 13 -7.77 -0.29 -8.13
CA VAL A 13 -8.40 -0.16 -9.44
C VAL A 13 -8.24 -1.44 -10.25
N ILE A 14 -9.32 -1.94 -10.84
CA ILE A 14 -9.28 -3.00 -11.85
C ILE A 14 -9.20 -2.36 -13.25
N SER A 15 -8.26 -2.84 -14.06
CA SER A 15 -8.06 -2.42 -15.44
C SER A 15 -7.88 -3.66 -16.33
N GLY A 16 -8.96 -4.08 -16.99
CA GLY A 16 -8.99 -5.35 -17.72
C GLY A 16 -8.88 -6.53 -16.75
N SER A 17 -7.89 -7.40 -16.95
CA SER A 17 -7.62 -8.53 -16.04
C SER A 17 -6.66 -8.18 -14.89
N LEU A 18 -6.17 -6.94 -14.83
CA LEU A 18 -5.18 -6.51 -13.85
C LEU A 18 -5.83 -5.75 -12.71
N PHE A 19 -5.40 -6.06 -11.50
CA PHE A 19 -5.68 -5.29 -10.31
C PHE A 19 -4.44 -4.47 -9.92
N ASN A 20 -4.64 -3.15 -9.79
CA ASN A 20 -3.60 -2.18 -9.48
C ASN A 20 -3.96 -1.50 -8.17
N VAL A 21 -3.08 -1.58 -7.18
CA VAL A 21 -3.29 -0.96 -5.87
C VAL A 21 -2.22 0.08 -5.64
N GLN A 22 -2.55 1.33 -5.89
CA GLN A 22 -1.67 2.44 -5.56
C GLN A 22 -1.82 2.76 -4.07
N VAL A 23 -0.72 2.74 -3.32
CA VAL A 23 -0.67 3.15 -1.92
C VAL A 23 0.22 4.38 -1.78
N ARG A 24 -0.31 5.45 -1.18
CA ARG A 24 0.44 6.61 -0.76
C ARG A 24 0.71 6.53 0.74
N VAL A 25 1.98 6.51 1.11
CA VAL A 25 2.44 6.49 2.50
C VAL A 25 3.01 7.85 2.87
N ARG A 26 2.48 8.44 3.94
CA ARG A 26 2.96 9.68 4.53
C ARG A 26 3.67 9.39 5.85
N THR A 27 4.92 9.80 5.95
CA THR A 27 5.77 9.64 7.12
C THR A 27 6.30 10.98 7.62
N PRO A 28 6.63 11.08 8.92
CA PRO A 28 7.47 12.15 9.43
C PRO A 28 8.78 12.23 8.67
N ARG A 29 9.31 13.45 8.46
CA ARG A 29 10.57 13.66 7.72
C ARG A 29 11.75 12.85 8.29
N THR A 30 11.79 12.67 9.60
CA THR A 30 12.82 11.88 10.31
C THR A 30 12.81 10.40 9.94
N LEU A 31 11.68 9.87 9.46
CA LEU A 31 11.51 8.48 9.01
C LEU A 31 11.44 8.35 7.49
N ALA A 32 11.52 9.47 6.77
CA ALA A 32 11.34 9.49 5.32
C ALA A 32 12.48 8.75 4.59
N SER A 33 13.72 8.93 5.05
CA SER A 33 14.88 8.21 4.54
C SER A 33 14.88 6.78 5.08
N GLY A 34 14.71 5.80 4.20
CA GLY A 34 14.89 4.38 4.53
C GLY A 34 13.61 3.55 4.64
N LEU A 35 12.42 4.16 4.76
CA LEU A 35 11.17 3.40 4.72
C LEU A 35 10.78 3.05 3.28
N ARG A 36 10.59 1.76 3.00
CA ARG A 36 10.14 1.21 1.72
C ARG A 36 8.85 0.43 1.89
N VAL A 37 7.96 0.50 0.91
CA VAL A 37 6.83 -0.42 0.79
C VAL A 37 7.35 -1.66 0.09
N THR A 38 7.11 -2.86 0.63
CA THR A 38 7.61 -4.10 0.03
C THR A 38 6.48 -4.96 -0.51
N ASP A 39 5.29 -4.85 0.07
CA ASP A 39 4.15 -5.67 -0.29
C ASP A 39 2.86 -4.85 -0.11
N VAL A 40 1.84 -5.18 -0.88
CA VAL A 40 0.47 -4.73 -0.69
C VAL A 40 -0.43 -5.93 -0.56
N TYR A 41 -1.25 -5.93 0.48
CA TYR A 41 -2.30 -6.91 0.72
C TYR A 41 -3.65 -6.23 0.63
N VAL A 42 -4.62 -6.91 0.02
CA VAL A 42 -6.01 -6.48 -0.06
C VAL A 42 -6.86 -7.59 0.51
N VAL A 43 -7.52 -7.30 1.63
CA VAL A 43 -8.46 -8.23 2.27
C VAL A 43 -9.84 -7.99 1.66
N THR A 44 -10.37 -9.03 1.04
CA THR A 44 -11.70 -9.09 0.43
C THR A 44 -12.56 -10.13 1.15
N ASP A 45 -13.83 -10.25 0.78
CA ASP A 45 -14.71 -11.29 1.34
C ASP A 45 -14.30 -12.70 0.89
N SER A 46 -13.64 -12.84 -0.27
CA SER A 46 -13.18 -14.12 -0.82
C SER A 46 -11.77 -14.52 -0.39
N GLY A 47 -11.01 -13.64 0.26
CA GLY A 47 -9.68 -13.96 0.76
C GLY A 47 -8.74 -12.76 0.82
N VAL A 48 -7.44 -13.04 0.66
CA VAL A 48 -6.40 -12.01 0.62
C VAL A 48 -5.72 -12.05 -0.73
N TRP A 49 -5.85 -10.95 -1.46
CA TRP A 49 -5.02 -10.68 -2.62
C TRP A 49 -3.70 -10.04 -2.18
N SER A 50 -2.60 -10.38 -2.84
CA SER A 50 -1.29 -9.82 -2.51
C SER A 50 -0.45 -9.54 -3.76
N ALA A 51 0.37 -8.49 -3.70
CA ALA A 51 1.41 -8.24 -4.68
C ALA A 51 2.67 -7.71 -4.01
N ASP A 52 3.82 -8.17 -4.51
CA ASP A 52 5.11 -7.58 -4.20
C ASP A 52 5.17 -6.17 -4.81
N VAL A 53 5.96 -5.30 -4.17
CA VAL A 53 6.23 -3.94 -4.67
C VAL A 53 7.72 -3.78 -4.91
N ASP A 54 8.09 -3.77 -6.18
CA ASP A 54 9.46 -3.54 -6.59
C ASP A 54 9.90 -2.09 -6.39
N SER A 55 11.22 -1.88 -6.45
CA SER A 55 11.79 -0.53 -6.37
C SER A 55 11.37 0.36 -7.54
N ALA A 56 11.10 -0.23 -8.71
CA ALA A 56 10.62 0.47 -9.90
C ALA A 56 9.17 0.96 -9.77
N ASP A 57 8.38 0.29 -8.92
CA ASP A 57 6.97 0.62 -8.68
C ASP A 57 6.77 1.61 -7.53
N GLN A 58 7.87 2.20 -7.07
CA GLN A 58 7.88 3.15 -5.98
C GLN A 58 8.54 4.46 -6.40
N ARG A 59 7.94 5.56 -5.95
CA ARG A 59 8.49 6.90 -6.17
C ARG A 59 8.21 7.82 -5.00
N ARG A 60 9.06 8.82 -4.83
CA ARG A 60 8.80 9.90 -3.87
C ARG A 60 7.77 10.88 -4.45
N CYS A 61 6.86 11.33 -3.60
CA CYS A 61 5.85 12.37 -3.91
C CYS A 61 6.08 13.67 -3.14
N GLY A 62 7.26 13.83 -2.54
CA GLY A 62 7.63 14.94 -1.67
C GLY A 62 8.36 14.46 -0.42
N ALA A 63 8.79 15.40 0.43
CA ALA A 63 9.43 15.07 1.69
C ALA A 63 8.46 14.29 2.61
N GLY A 64 8.86 13.09 3.05
CA GLY A 64 7.98 12.23 3.87
C GLY A 64 6.83 11.60 3.10
N CYS A 65 6.91 11.52 1.77
CA CYS A 65 5.85 10.98 0.93
C CYS A 65 6.42 9.93 -0.04
N THR A 66 5.86 8.72 0.00
CA THR A 66 6.15 7.64 -0.94
C THR A 66 4.84 7.17 -1.58
N VAL A 67 4.84 6.98 -2.90
CA VAL A 67 3.80 6.24 -3.61
C VAL A 67 4.40 4.91 -4.04
N ALA A 68 3.65 3.84 -3.81
CA ALA A 68 3.95 2.47 -4.21
C ALA A 68 2.77 1.91 -5.02
N VAL A 69 3.02 1.00 -5.95
CA VAL A 69 1.97 0.31 -6.70
C VAL A 69 2.18 -1.19 -6.65
N GLY A 70 1.25 -1.92 -6.03
CA GLY A 70 1.15 -3.37 -6.16
C GLY A 70 0.31 -3.72 -7.38
N ARG A 71 0.75 -4.72 -8.17
CA ARG A 71 0.03 -5.16 -9.38
C ARG A 71 -0.02 -6.67 -9.48
N GLY A 72 -1.11 -7.18 -10.05
CA GLY A 72 -1.30 -8.60 -10.30
C GLY A 72 -2.63 -8.87 -11.00
N VAL A 73 -2.96 -10.13 -11.19
CA VAL A 73 -4.26 -10.53 -11.73
C VAL A 73 -5.38 -10.19 -10.74
N ALA A 74 -6.55 -9.78 -11.22
CA ALA A 74 -7.71 -9.43 -10.39
C ALA A 74 -8.48 -10.67 -9.87
N ASP A 75 -7.76 -11.69 -9.42
CA ASP A 75 -8.37 -12.93 -8.90
C ASP A 75 -8.94 -12.71 -7.49
N GLY A 76 -10.20 -13.09 -7.28
CA GLY A 76 -10.89 -12.88 -6.00
C GLY A 76 -11.10 -11.42 -5.60
N VAL A 77 -11.14 -10.50 -6.57
CA VAL A 77 -11.38 -9.05 -6.37
C VAL A 77 -12.42 -8.58 -7.37
N THR A 78 -13.44 -7.86 -6.92
CA THR A 78 -14.55 -7.37 -7.75
C THR A 78 -14.64 -5.84 -7.74
N ALA A 79 -14.87 -5.23 -8.91
CA ALA A 79 -15.15 -3.80 -8.99
C ALA A 79 -16.39 -3.42 -8.19
N GLY A 80 -16.31 -2.33 -7.43
CA GLY A 80 -17.36 -1.87 -6.53
C GLY A 80 -17.35 -2.49 -5.13
N GLU A 81 -16.55 -3.53 -4.87
CA GLU A 81 -16.46 -4.14 -3.54
C GLU A 81 -15.70 -3.23 -2.55
N GLY A 82 -16.06 -3.31 -1.27
CA GLY A 82 -15.37 -2.58 -0.20
C GLY A 82 -14.26 -3.45 0.39
N VAL A 83 -13.01 -3.01 0.30
CA VAL A 83 -11.83 -3.78 0.72
C VAL A 83 -11.04 -3.07 1.81
N GLN A 84 -10.24 -3.87 2.52
CA GLN A 84 -9.22 -3.35 3.43
C GLN A 84 -7.83 -3.51 2.82
N VAL A 85 -7.15 -2.39 2.54
CA VAL A 85 -5.78 -2.39 2.03
C VAL A 85 -4.78 -2.28 3.18
N VAL A 86 -3.72 -3.11 3.12
CA VAL A 86 -2.58 -3.12 4.06
C VAL A 86 -1.29 -3.04 3.26
N ALA A 87 -0.43 -2.08 3.57
CA ALA A 87 0.92 -2.00 3.04
C ALA A 87 1.93 -2.56 4.04
N ARG A 88 2.82 -3.42 3.56
CA ARG A 88 4.00 -3.84 4.32
C ARG A 88 5.13 -2.84 4.10
N LEU A 89 5.71 -2.40 5.20
CA LEU A 89 6.78 -1.42 5.23
C LEU A 89 8.02 -2.04 5.86
N VAL A 90 9.18 -1.74 5.29
CA VAL A 90 10.49 -2.09 5.87
C VAL A 90 11.31 -0.83 6.01
N ASP A 91 11.89 -0.61 7.19
CA ASP A 91 12.79 0.53 7.43
C ASP A 91 14.26 0.20 7.14
N ALA A 92 15.14 1.19 7.33
CA ALA A 92 16.58 1.03 7.09
C ALA A 92 17.26 0.02 8.02
N GLN A 93 16.63 -0.33 9.15
CA GLN A 93 17.12 -1.32 10.10
C GLN A 93 16.55 -2.72 9.83
N GLY A 94 15.72 -2.88 8.78
CA GLY A 94 15.07 -4.14 8.44
C GLY A 94 13.83 -4.45 9.29
N ARG A 95 13.35 -3.51 10.11
CA ARG A 95 12.12 -3.72 10.90
C ARG A 95 10.92 -3.65 9.98
N THR A 96 9.99 -4.58 10.19
CA THR A 96 8.75 -4.69 9.40
C THR A 96 7.57 -4.05 10.13
N PHE A 97 6.74 -3.34 9.38
CA PHE A 97 5.49 -2.75 9.86
C PHE A 97 4.35 -3.04 8.89
N LEU A 98 3.13 -3.18 9.40
CA LEU A 98 1.92 -3.28 8.58
C LEU A 98 1.10 -2.02 8.79
N LEU A 99 0.80 -1.33 7.69
CA LEU A 99 0.06 -0.08 7.72
C LEU A 99 -1.25 -0.25 6.96
N ARG A 100 -2.34 -0.11 7.70
CA ARG A 100 -3.69 -0.27 7.21
C ARG A 100 -4.28 1.08 6.80
N ASP A 101 -4.91 1.15 5.64
CA ASP A 101 -5.75 2.30 5.26
C ASP A 101 -7.14 2.20 5.92
N GLY A 102 -8.04 3.16 5.73
CA GLY A 102 -9.47 2.93 5.90
C GLY A 102 -10.01 1.87 4.93
N GLN A 103 -11.29 1.53 5.08
CA GLN A 103 -11.98 0.73 4.08
C GLN A 103 -12.18 1.57 2.82
N VAL A 104 -11.85 1.01 1.67
CA VAL A 104 -11.89 1.70 0.36
C VAL A 104 -12.62 0.85 -0.66
N GLN A 105 -13.25 1.49 -1.64
CA GLN A 105 -13.95 0.79 -2.71
C GLN A 105 -13.00 0.52 -3.87
N VAL A 106 -13.04 -0.70 -4.43
CA VAL A 106 -12.37 -1.05 -5.68
C VAL A 106 -13.05 -0.33 -6.83
N LYS A 107 -12.27 0.40 -7.63
CA LYS A 107 -12.77 1.11 -8.81
C LYS A 107 -12.56 0.34 -10.10
#